data_AF-V5H8H2-F1
#
_entry.id   AF-V5H8H2-F1
#
_cell.length_a   1.000
_cell.length_b   1.000
_cell.length_c   1.000
_cell.angle_alpha   90.00
_cell.angle_beta   90.00
_cell.angle_gamma   90.00
#
_symmetry.space_group_name_H-M   'P 1'
#
loop_
_entity.id
_entity.type
_entity.pdbx_description
1 polymer ?
#
loop_
_entity_poly.entity_id
_entity_poly.type
_entity_poly.pdbx_seq_one_letter_code
_entity_poly.pdbx_strand_id
1 'polypeptide(L)'
;MWPMLLDYTRDECQRMLRKLELEAYASVVSAFRAQGELTKDKKKMLQELSGILCISLERHRAEIRRAVNDERLNTIADRILGPNTGAEWAIEGRRLIPLMPRLVPQTAFSALANSAANIQAAKNAAMPP
;
A
#
# COMPACT_ATOMS: atom_id res chain seq x y z
N MET A 1 48.28 -17.76 -1.37
CA MET A 1 47.27 -17.04 -0.57
C MET A 1 46.16 -16.66 -1.53
N TRP A 2 44.91 -17.06 -1.28
CA TRP A 2 43.79 -16.72 -2.16
C TRP A 2 43.36 -15.28 -1.91
N PRO A 3 42.97 -14.52 -2.96
CA PRO A 3 42.49 -13.15 -2.77
C PRO A 3 41.22 -13.15 -1.91
N MET A 4 41.24 -12.36 -0.83
CA MET A 4 40.12 -12.21 0.12
C MET A 4 39.02 -11.29 -0.42
N LEU A 5 39.33 -10.49 -1.44
CA LEU A 5 38.44 -9.49 -2.03
C LEU A 5 38.17 -9.87 -3.48
N LEU A 6 36.94 -9.64 -3.92
CA LEU A 6 36.53 -9.78 -5.32
C LEU A 6 36.69 -8.45 -6.05
N ASP A 7 36.91 -8.53 -7.36
CA ASP A 7 37.04 -7.36 -8.24
C ASP A 7 35.67 -6.74 -8.55
N TYR A 8 35.14 -5.99 -7.57
CA TYR A 8 33.92 -5.20 -7.73
C TYR A 8 34.21 -3.71 -7.73
N THR A 9 33.46 -2.99 -8.57
CA THR A 9 33.42 -1.53 -8.51
C THR A 9 32.65 -1.05 -7.28
N ARG A 10 32.91 0.19 -6.86
CA ARG A 10 32.20 0.82 -5.73
C ARG A 10 30.68 0.83 -5.95
N ASP A 11 30.23 1.10 -7.18
CA ASP A 11 28.82 1.18 -7.53
C ASP A 11 28.14 -0.19 -7.45
N GLU A 12 28.82 -1.27 -7.85
CA GLU A 12 28.33 -2.64 -7.68
C GLU A 12 28.18 -2.99 -6.20
N CYS A 13 29.20 -2.68 -5.39
CA CYS A 13 29.15 -2.87 -3.93
C CYS A 13 27.98 -2.12 -3.29
N GLN A 14 27.71 -0.88 -3.71
CA GLN A 14 26.58 -0.10 -3.21
C GLN A 14 25.22 -0.73 -3.58
N ARG A 15 25.07 -1.21 -4.83
CA ARG A 15 23.84 -1.92 -5.25
C ARG A 15 23.65 -3.23 -4.49
N MET A 16 24.73 -3.98 -4.27
CA MET A 16 24.70 -5.22 -3.50
C MET A 16 24.34 -4.97 -2.04
N LEU A 17 24.93 -3.95 -1.40
CA LEU A 17 24.55 -3.54 -0.05
C LEU A 17 23.08 -3.17 0.03
N ARG A 18 22.59 -2.36 -0.91
CA ARG A 18 21.18 -1.96 -0.93
C ARG A 18 20.24 -3.15 -1.09
N LYS A 19 20.61 -4.14 -1.91
CA LYS A 19 19.86 -5.39 -2.04
C LYS A 19 19.80 -6.15 -0.71
N LEU A 20 20.93 -6.30 -0.03
CA LEU A 20 21.00 -6.99 1.26
C LEU A 20 20.13 -6.31 2.33
N GLU A 21 20.16 -4.98 2.41
CA GLU A 21 19.30 -4.22 3.33
C GLU A 21 17.80 -4.48 3.09
N LEU A 22 17.38 -4.44 1.82
CA LEU A 22 15.99 -4.67 1.44
C LEU A 22 15.55 -6.11 1.71
N GLU A 23 16.38 -7.10 1.40
CA GLU A 23 16.11 -8.52 1.62
C GLU A 23 16.07 -8.87 3.11
N ALA A 24 16.99 -8.31 3.91
CA ALA A 24 17.00 -8.47 5.36
C ALA A 24 15.70 -7.92 5.97
N TYR A 25 15.32 -6.71 5.58
CA TYR A 25 14.09 -6.08 6.08
C TYR A 25 12.84 -6.89 5.70
N ALA A 26 12.73 -7.30 4.43
CA ALA A 26 11.61 -8.12 3.94
C ALA A 26 11.51 -9.46 4.67
N SER A 27 12.66 -10.08 4.99
CA SER A 27 12.72 -11.35 5.72
C SER A 27 12.22 -11.20 7.16
N VAL A 28 12.63 -10.13 7.86
CA VAL A 28 12.15 -9.84 9.22
C VAL A 28 10.65 -9.59 9.24
N VAL A 29 10.12 -8.78 8.31
CA VAL A 29 8.67 -8.54 8.20
C VAL A 29 7.92 -9.86 7.95
N SER A 30 8.44 -10.73 7.08
CA SER A 30 7.83 -12.03 6.81
C SER A 30 7.80 -12.93 8.04
N ALA A 31 8.90 -12.98 8.80
CA ALA A 31 8.98 -13.74 10.04
C ALA A 31 7.98 -13.21 11.08
N PHE A 32 7.92 -11.90 11.30
CA PHE A 32 6.97 -11.30 12.24
C PHE A 32 5.53 -11.51 11.84
N ARG A 33 5.23 -11.48 10.53
CA ARG A 33 3.91 -11.78 10.00
C ARG A 33 3.55 -13.25 10.19
N ALA A 34 4.46 -14.19 9.95
CA ALA A 34 4.23 -15.61 10.19
C ALA A 34 3.99 -15.91 11.69
N GLN A 35 4.57 -15.12 12.59
CA GLN A 35 4.33 -15.15 14.03
C GLN A 35 2.99 -14.51 14.45
N GLY A 36 2.07 -14.24 13.55
CA GLY A 36 0.73 -13.71 13.86
C GLY A 36 0.66 -12.18 13.93
N GLU A 37 -0.09 -11.65 14.89
CA GLU A 37 -0.47 -10.23 14.94
C GLU A 37 0.72 -9.27 15.18
N LEU A 38 0.54 -8.03 14.72
CA LEU A 38 1.50 -6.94 14.90
C LEU A 38 1.31 -6.31 16.28
N THR A 39 2.24 -6.59 17.18
CA THR A 39 2.26 -5.96 18.52
C THR A 39 3.00 -4.62 18.49
N LYS A 40 2.81 -3.81 19.54
CA LYS A 40 3.53 -2.53 19.72
C LYS A 40 5.05 -2.72 19.72
N ASP A 41 5.54 -3.80 20.32
CA ASP A 41 6.98 -4.09 20.38
C ASP A 41 7.54 -4.45 19.01
N LYS A 42 6.84 -5.32 18.26
CA LYS A 42 7.20 -5.64 16.86
C LYS A 42 7.22 -4.37 16.00
N LYS A 43 6.22 -3.49 16.16
CA LYS A 43 6.16 -2.21 15.45
C LYS A 43 7.34 -1.30 15.79
N LYS A 44 7.67 -1.12 17.08
CA LYS A 44 8.81 -0.33 17.52
C LYS A 44 10.12 -0.87 16.93
N MET A 45 10.31 -2.19 16.98
CA MET A 45 11.49 -2.84 16.40
C MET A 45 11.58 -2.64 14.88
N LEU A 46 10.46 -2.74 14.15
CA LEU A 46 10.42 -2.48 12.71
C LEU A 46 10.74 -1.02 12.36
N GLN A 47 10.37 -0.07 13.20
CA GLN A 47 10.71 1.35 13.03
C GLN A 47 12.21 1.58 13.23
N GLU A 48 12.79 1.06 14.32
CA GLU A 48 14.23 1.15 14.58
C GLU A 48 15.04 0.48 13.46
N LEU A 49 14.63 -0.73 13.05
CA LEU A 49 15.28 -1.46 11.95
C LEU A 49 15.17 -0.71 10.61
N SER A 50 14.03 -0.05 10.34
CA SER A 50 13.86 0.75 9.13
C SER A 50 14.81 1.95 9.08
N GLY A 51 15.11 2.56 10.24
CA GLY A 51 16.09 3.63 10.35
C GLY A 51 17.50 3.13 10.07
N ILE A 52 17.88 2.00 10.69
CA ILE A 52 19.22 1.41 10.55
C ILE A 52 19.50 0.96 9.10
N LEU A 53 18.51 0.33 8.45
CA LEU A 53 18.64 -0.18 7.07
C LEU A 53 18.22 0.84 5.99
N CYS A 54 18.05 2.11 6.38
CA CYS A 54 17.65 3.20 5.48
C CYS A 54 16.42 2.85 4.60
N ILE A 55 15.37 2.30 5.21
CA ILE A 55 14.13 1.91 4.56
C ILE A 55 13.15 3.08 4.65
N SER A 56 12.72 3.59 3.50
CA SER A 56 11.69 4.63 3.45
C SER A 56 10.34 4.14 4.01
N LEU A 57 9.53 5.06 4.55
CA LEU A 57 8.19 4.75 5.03
C LEU A 57 7.31 4.08 3.96
N GLU A 58 7.40 4.51 2.72
CA GLU A 58 6.63 3.93 1.61
C GLU A 58 7.06 2.48 1.31
N ARG A 59 8.37 2.20 1.37
CA ARG A 59 8.88 0.82 1.25
C ARG A 59 8.45 -0.04 2.42
N HIS A 60 8.51 0.47 3.65
CA HIS A 60 8.03 -0.22 4.85
C HIS A 60 6.56 -0.64 4.71
N ARG A 61 5.68 0.31 4.36
CA ARG A 61 4.25 0.02 4.14
C ARG A 61 4.04 -0.96 2.98
N ALA A 62 4.87 -0.90 1.94
CA ALA A 62 4.83 -1.86 0.84
C ALA A 62 5.16 -3.29 1.29
N GLU A 63 6.20 -3.46 2.10
CA GLU A 63 6.57 -4.76 2.66
C GLU A 63 5.51 -5.33 3.58
N ILE A 64 4.88 -4.49 4.41
CA ILE A 64 3.75 -4.92 5.26
C ILE A 64 2.63 -5.49 4.40
N ARG A 65 2.21 -4.79 3.35
CA ARG A 65 1.14 -5.27 2.47
C ARG A 65 1.54 -6.53 1.72
N ARG A 66 2.80 -6.64 1.29
CA ARG A 66 3.32 -7.86 0.68
C ARG A 66 3.16 -9.03 1.64
N ALA A 67 3.58 -8.87 2.90
CA ALA A 67 3.51 -9.91 3.90
C ALA A 67 2.06 -10.27 4.30
N VAL A 68 1.17 -9.27 4.42
CA VAL A 68 -0.26 -9.49 4.71
C VAL A 68 -0.97 -10.23 3.58
N ASN A 69 -0.60 -9.98 2.34
CA ASN A 69 -1.20 -10.64 1.17
C ASN A 69 -0.50 -11.96 0.80
N ASP A 70 0.53 -12.37 1.53
CA ASP A 70 1.22 -13.64 1.30
C ASP A 70 0.41 -14.78 1.93
N GLU A 71 -0.22 -15.59 1.08
CA GLU A 71 -1.07 -16.72 1.47
C GLU A 71 -0.33 -17.75 2.33
N ARG A 72 0.97 -17.95 2.09
CA ARG A 72 1.78 -18.87 2.86
C ARG A 72 2.00 -18.34 4.27
N LEU A 73 2.33 -17.05 4.42
CA LEU A 73 2.51 -16.44 5.74
C LEU A 73 1.18 -16.36 6.51
N ASN A 74 0.08 -16.10 5.81
CA ASN A 74 -1.27 -16.16 6.36
C ASN A 74 -1.58 -17.55 6.92
N THR A 75 -1.30 -18.60 6.15
CA THR A 75 -1.53 -19.99 6.56
C THR A 75 -0.67 -20.37 7.76
N ILE A 76 0.62 -20.01 7.77
CA ILE A 76 1.51 -20.30 8.90
C ILE A 76 0.99 -19.64 10.18
N ALA A 77 0.63 -18.36 10.13
CA ALA A 77 0.12 -17.65 11.29
C ALA A 77 -1.20 -18.23 11.81
N ASP A 78 -2.12 -18.57 10.91
CA ASP A 78 -3.39 -19.18 11.27
C ASP A 78 -3.20 -20.55 11.94
N ARG A 79 -2.26 -21.37 11.45
CA ARG A 79 -1.97 -22.68 12.05
C ARG A 79 -1.25 -22.60 13.40
N ILE A 80 -0.47 -21.56 13.67
CA ILE A 80 0.31 -21.42 14.91
C ILE A 80 -0.49 -20.71 16.01
N LEU A 81 -1.19 -19.63 15.67
CA LEU A 81 -1.86 -18.75 16.65
C LEU A 81 -3.38 -18.70 16.50
N GLY A 82 -3.93 -19.21 15.40
CA GLY A 82 -5.35 -19.14 15.09
C GLY A 82 -5.74 -17.95 14.20
N PRO A 83 -7.05 -17.74 14.01
CA PRO A 83 -7.57 -16.73 13.10
C PRO A 83 -7.33 -15.30 13.60
N ASN A 84 -7.64 -14.30 12.76
CA ASN A 84 -7.63 -12.87 13.08
C ASN A 84 -6.27 -12.22 13.31
N THR A 85 -5.19 -12.79 12.78
CA THR A 85 -3.83 -12.24 12.95
C THR A 85 -3.50 -11.05 12.02
N GLY A 86 -4.40 -10.64 11.13
CA GLY A 86 -4.11 -9.67 10.06
C GLY A 86 -4.53 -8.22 10.29
N ALA A 87 -5.36 -7.92 11.29
CA ALA A 87 -6.01 -6.62 11.44
C ALA A 87 -5.01 -5.47 11.66
N GLU A 88 -4.15 -5.58 12.68
CA GLU A 88 -3.16 -4.55 12.99
C GLU A 88 -2.13 -4.36 11.86
N TRP A 89 -1.76 -5.44 11.17
CA TRP A 89 -0.91 -5.34 9.99
C TRP A 89 -1.57 -4.57 8.84
N ALA A 90 -2.87 -4.79 8.61
CA ALA A 90 -3.62 -4.06 7.60
C ALA A 90 -3.72 -2.56 7.92
N ILE A 91 -3.78 -2.21 9.21
CA ILE A 91 -3.77 -0.80 9.67
C ILE A 91 -2.39 -0.17 9.40
N GLU A 92 -1.30 -0.84 9.78
CA GLU A 92 0.05 -0.31 9.58
C GLU A 92 0.40 -0.16 8.08
N GLY A 93 -0.07 -1.09 7.25
CA GLY A 93 0.15 -1.09 5.81
C GLY A 93 -0.71 -0.12 5.00
N ARG A 94 -1.57 0.70 5.63
CA ARG A 94 -2.53 1.57 4.94
C ARG A 94 -1.87 2.51 3.92
N ARG A 95 -2.59 2.76 2.83
CA ARG A 95 -2.25 3.73 1.78
C ARG A 95 -3.32 4.82 1.74
N LEU A 96 -2.93 6.00 1.28
CA LEU A 96 -3.90 6.98 0.80
C LEU A 96 -4.46 6.49 -0.53
N ILE A 97 -5.75 6.16 -0.57
CA ILE A 97 -6.46 5.71 -1.76
C ILE A 97 -7.76 6.52 -1.86
N PRO A 98 -8.08 7.11 -3.03
CA PRO A 98 -9.38 7.74 -3.24
C PRO A 98 -10.51 6.72 -3.11
N LEU A 99 -11.38 6.93 -2.12
CA LEU A 99 -12.61 6.15 -1.96
C LEU A 99 -13.73 6.86 -2.71
N MET A 100 -13.98 6.43 -3.95
CA MET A 100 -15.10 6.95 -4.74
C MET A 100 -16.25 5.93 -4.69
N PRO A 101 -17.49 6.37 -4.42
CA PRO A 101 -18.64 5.49 -4.57
C PRO A 101 -18.73 5.04 -6.02
N ARG A 102 -19.22 3.81 -6.24
CA ARG A 102 -19.53 3.37 -7.59
C ARG A 102 -20.55 4.33 -8.20
N LEU A 103 -20.28 4.79 -9.40
CA LEU A 103 -21.20 5.66 -10.13
C LEU A 103 -22.49 4.88 -10.38
N VAL A 104 -23.59 5.32 -9.78
CA VAL A 104 -24.92 4.85 -10.17
C VAL A 104 -25.26 5.42 -11.55
N PRO A 105 -26.01 4.70 -12.41
CA PRO A 105 -26.45 5.23 -13.70
C PRO A 105 -27.13 6.58 -13.49
N GLN A 106 -26.44 7.65 -13.87
CA GLN A 106 -27.03 8.99 -13.88
C GLN A 106 -27.87 9.04 -15.15
N THR A 107 -29.20 8.97 -15.03
CA THR A 107 -30.08 9.37 -16.13
C THR A 107 -29.90 10.88 -16.31
N ALA A 108 -28.92 11.26 -17.13
CA ALA A 108 -28.46 12.61 -17.38
C ALA A 108 -29.45 13.45 -18.21
N PHE A 109 -30.70 13.51 -17.77
CA PHE A 109 -31.68 14.54 -18.12
C PHE A 109 -31.97 15.36 -16.85
N SER A 110 -30.95 15.72 -16.07
CA SER A 110 -30.16 16.96 -16.18
C SER A 110 -30.99 18.21 -15.85
N ALA A 111 -30.79 18.73 -14.64
CA ALA A 111 -31.18 20.10 -14.29
C ALA A 111 -30.66 21.13 -15.30
N LEU A 112 -29.58 20.81 -16.02
CA LEU A 112 -29.01 21.62 -17.11
C LEU A 112 -29.84 21.50 -18.40
N ALA A 113 -30.43 20.34 -18.69
CA ALA A 113 -31.40 20.18 -19.78
C ALA A 113 -32.71 20.91 -19.44
N ASN A 114 -33.19 20.83 -18.20
CA ASN A 114 -34.34 21.60 -17.74
C ASN A 114 -34.07 23.11 -17.76
N SER A 115 -32.88 23.56 -17.35
CA SER A 115 -32.53 24.98 -17.40
C SER A 115 -32.43 25.47 -18.85
N ALA A 116 -31.79 24.72 -19.75
CA ALA A 116 -31.73 25.06 -21.16
C ALA A 116 -33.11 25.09 -21.82
N ALA A 117 -33.98 24.13 -21.51
CA ALA A 117 -35.36 24.10 -21.99
C ALA A 117 -36.17 25.31 -21.49
N ASN A 118 -36.06 25.67 -20.21
CA ASN A 118 -36.74 26.83 -19.63
C ASN A 118 -36.25 28.15 -20.23
N ILE A 119 -34.95 28.30 -20.45
CA ILE A 119 -34.36 29.48 -21.11
C ILE A 119 -34.90 29.62 -22.54
N GLN A 120 -34.97 28.52 -23.29
CA GLN A 120 -35.48 28.54 -24.66
C GLN A 120 -36.99 28.78 -24.71
N ALA A 121 -37.77 28.20 -23.79
CA ALA A 121 -39.20 28.43 -23.68
C ALA A 121 -39.52 29.90 -23.39
N ALA A 122 -38.77 30.55 -22.49
CA ALA A 122 -38.92 31.97 -22.19
C ALA A 122 -38.63 32.86 -23.42
N LYS A 123 -37.61 32.51 -24.22
CA LYS A 123 -37.30 33.22 -25.47
C LYS A 123 -38.39 33.06 -26.52
N ASN A 124 -38.92 31.84 -26.68
CA ASN A 124 -39.98 31.58 -27.65
C ASN A 124 -41.28 32.31 -27.28
N ALA A 125 -41.59 32.46 -26.00
CA ALA A 125 -42.77 33.20 -25.52
C ALA A 125 -42.70 34.72 -25.80
N ALA A 126 -41.50 35.27 -26.03
CA ALA A 126 -41.30 36.69 -26.34
C ALA A 126 -41.35 37.00 -27.85
N MET A 127 -41.46 35.97 -28.69
CA MET A 127 -41.59 36.14 -30.14
C MET A 127 -43.07 36.39 -30.48
N PRO A 128 -43.39 37.31 -31.42
CA PRO A 128 -44.75 37.46 -31.92
C PRO A 128 -45.23 36.20 -32.66
N PRO A 129 -46.55 35.95 -32.73
CA PRO A 129 -47.14 34.75 -33.33
C PRO A 129 -46.89 34.64 -34.84
#